data_AF-A0A3M1S7I5-F1
#
_entry.id   AF-A0A3M1S7I5-F1
#
_cell.length_a   1.000
_cell.length_b   1.000
_cell.length_c   1.000
_cell.angle_alpha   90.00
_cell.angle_beta   90.00
_cell.angle_gamma   90.00
#
_symmetry.space_group_name_H-M   'P 1'
#
loop_
_entity.id
_entity.type
_entity.pdbx_description
1 polymer ?
#
loop_
_entity_poly.entity_id
_entity_poly.type
_entity_poly.pdbx_seq_one_letter_code
_entity_poly.pdbx_strand_id
1 'polypeptide(L)'
;MFARFLILILTSIPFFLQPTLAQRSVNKSVENTVIGDSESKKSAESDKFLSRINSREDFERLAGFFHQNTPYSLPYVMFVVDRKENKVYFINSRRYRFHKDFLLANYLIPRGSDVHKPIYIDENRRFIVGSILWQKSIEKYTWELWEGDMATSQIINLTHKAINSNFYEKIYFKPNSERQKSLSTGVERILPEEIQKNAEFVPLNVGKAVGRIHVITKLDDTVEIGSNEIVVLRELPISLPPVRGIIVAKPSTPLSHVNILAKGWGIPNAYIKDADKLFADYHSWWAEFEVTLNGYKLKRLVDMDPKMRPEIPPEEEERVPPVNLSIKKLAMLAEIRKEDSVIYGSKAANLGEILRTGPRDFLIPNGFSIPFYWYDKFMKDNGLDKLVAKMIDDYDFVHNPKIRKQRLAELRTKIQQGKFDANLKTEVLRLWRSRLKGLPVFVRSSSNAEDLPNFSGAGLYSSAKNIREAEKLIDAIKYVWASLWNFEAYEARLRNYVSQTDVYMAVLVQVG
;
A
#
# COMPACT_ATOMS: atom_id res chain seq x y z
N MET A 1 26.25 -8.74 0.07
CA MET A 1 26.84 -7.45 0.54
C MET A 1 25.74 -6.38 0.44
N PHE A 2 24.65 -6.62 1.16
CA PHE A 2 24.28 -5.99 2.44
C PHE A 2 23.85 -4.52 2.31
N ALA A 3 22.53 -4.40 2.21
CA ALA A 3 21.69 -3.34 2.75
C ALA A 3 22.38 -2.49 3.83
N ARG A 4 22.67 -1.24 3.49
CA ARG A 4 22.79 -0.11 4.42
C ARG A 4 22.27 1.13 3.70
N PHE A 5 21.64 2.00 4.48
CA PHE A 5 21.12 3.34 4.15
C PHE A 5 19.73 3.43 3.51
N LEU A 6 18.71 3.66 4.34
CA LEU A 6 18.11 5.01 4.48
C LEU A 6 17.18 5.09 5.72
N ILE A 7 17.72 5.59 6.83
CA ILE A 7 16.97 6.25 7.91
C ILE A 7 17.75 7.54 8.15
N LEU A 8 17.18 8.71 7.82
CA LEU A 8 17.14 9.93 8.64
C LEU A 8 16.76 11.18 7.80
N ILE A 9 15.89 12.00 8.43
CA ILE A 9 15.63 13.44 8.24
C ILE A 9 14.53 13.82 7.22
N LEU A 10 13.37 14.21 7.75
CA LEU A 10 12.84 15.59 7.67
C LEU A 10 11.58 15.72 8.56
N THR A 11 11.79 16.14 9.81
CA THR A 11 10.78 16.84 10.61
C THR A 11 11.23 18.29 10.73
N SER A 12 10.52 19.21 10.10
CA SER A 12 10.70 20.65 10.29
C SER A 12 9.43 21.40 9.89
N ILE A 13 8.58 21.66 10.88
CA ILE A 13 7.64 22.80 10.85
C ILE A 13 7.81 23.51 12.19
N PRO A 14 8.14 24.83 12.22
CA PRO A 14 8.25 25.59 13.45
C PRO A 14 6.87 26.06 13.90
N PHE A 15 6.51 25.80 15.16
CA PHE A 15 5.37 26.46 15.79
C PHE A 15 5.87 27.63 16.65
N PHE A 16 5.22 28.78 16.44
CA PHE A 16 5.48 30.08 17.06
C PHE A 16 5.45 30.03 18.60
N LEU A 17 6.37 30.77 19.24
CA LEU A 17 6.25 31.22 20.62
C LEU A 17 5.16 32.28 20.75
N GLN A 18 4.38 32.23 21.83
CA GLN A 18 4.14 33.37 22.72
C GLN A 18 3.80 32.91 24.16
N PRO A 19 4.03 33.74 25.20
CA PRO A 19 4.31 33.30 26.56
C PRO A 19 3.18 33.59 27.56
N THR A 20 3.08 32.81 28.65
CA THR A 20 2.43 33.28 29.89
C THR A 20 3.06 32.66 31.15
N LEU A 21 3.84 33.52 31.81
CA LEU A 21 3.93 33.79 33.24
C LEU A 21 3.68 32.67 34.27
N ALA A 22 4.75 32.43 35.04
CA ALA A 22 4.75 31.73 36.31
C ALA A 22 3.89 32.41 37.39
N GLN A 23 3.22 31.61 38.21
CA GLN A 23 2.89 31.96 39.59
C GLN A 23 3.24 30.80 40.52
N ARG A 24 4.13 31.09 41.46
CA ARG A 24 4.41 30.29 42.66
C ARG A 24 3.17 30.25 43.56
N SER A 25 2.92 29.11 44.20
CA SER A 25 2.43 29.10 45.58
C SER A 25 2.98 27.90 46.35
N VAL A 26 3.17 28.14 47.64
CA VAL A 26 3.93 27.35 48.61
C VAL A 26 2.97 26.57 49.51
N ASN A 27 3.40 25.36 49.89
CA ASN A 27 3.02 24.48 51.02
C ASN A 27 1.68 24.68 51.76
N LYS A 28 1.01 23.55 52.02
CA LYS A 28 0.58 23.18 53.38
C LYS A 28 0.48 21.66 53.55
N SER A 29 1.14 21.19 54.60
CA SER A 29 1.14 19.85 55.18
C SER A 29 -0.20 19.50 55.82
N VAL A 30 -0.65 18.25 55.69
CA VAL A 30 -1.50 17.57 56.69
C VAL A 30 -1.11 16.09 56.75
N GLU A 31 -0.80 15.64 57.97
CA GLU A 31 -0.56 14.26 58.38
C GLU A 31 -1.74 13.35 58.03
N ASN A 32 -1.48 12.09 57.68
CA ASN A 32 -2.42 11.00 57.91
C ASN A 32 -1.69 9.67 58.03
N THR A 33 -1.58 9.24 59.29
CA THR A 33 -2.01 7.93 59.80
C THR A 33 -1.75 6.70 58.93
N VAL A 34 -0.80 5.89 59.40
CA VAL A 34 -0.51 4.52 58.96
C VAL A 34 -1.69 3.61 59.29
N ILE A 35 -2.57 3.34 58.32
CA ILE A 35 -3.47 2.17 58.30
C ILE A 35 -3.60 1.68 56.85
N GLY A 36 -3.14 0.45 56.56
CA GLY A 36 -3.52 -0.30 55.36
C GLY A 36 -2.47 -0.46 54.24
N ASP A 37 -1.25 -0.89 54.54
CA ASP A 37 -0.19 -1.08 53.53
C ASP A 37 -0.25 -2.44 52.76
N SER A 38 -1.22 -3.32 53.07
CA SER A 38 -1.36 -4.64 52.43
C SER A 38 -2.44 -4.69 51.33
N GLU A 39 -3.56 -3.97 51.49
CA GLU A 39 -4.62 -3.88 50.46
C GLU A 39 -4.25 -2.90 49.34
N SER A 40 -3.56 -1.80 49.67
CA SER A 40 -3.05 -0.84 48.68
C SER A 40 -1.96 -1.45 47.79
N LYS A 41 -1.06 -2.29 48.34
CA LYS A 41 -0.06 -3.05 47.58
C LYS A 41 -0.68 -4.14 46.70
N LYS A 42 -1.69 -4.87 47.18
CA LYS A 42 -2.42 -5.87 46.36
C LYS A 42 -3.14 -5.23 45.18
N SER A 43 -3.82 -4.10 45.39
CA SER A 43 -4.49 -3.38 44.29
C SER A 43 -3.47 -2.77 43.30
N ALA A 44 -2.36 -2.21 43.80
CA ALA A 44 -1.30 -1.63 42.95
C ALA A 44 -0.47 -2.68 42.18
N GLU A 45 -0.28 -3.89 42.71
CA GLU A 45 0.30 -5.02 41.97
C GLU A 45 -0.68 -5.55 40.92
N SER A 46 -1.97 -5.65 41.26
CA SER A 46 -3.01 -6.14 40.35
C SER A 46 -3.15 -5.32 39.06
N ASP A 47 -2.75 -4.05 39.10
CA ASP A 47 -2.74 -3.13 37.96
C ASP A 47 -1.48 -3.23 37.10
N LYS A 48 -0.37 -3.78 37.61
CA LYS A 48 0.89 -3.93 36.85
C LYS A 48 0.97 -5.26 36.12
N PHE A 49 0.57 -6.34 36.78
CA PHE A 49 0.59 -7.70 36.24
C PHE A 49 -0.32 -8.63 37.06
N LEU A 50 -0.59 -9.81 36.53
CA LEU A 50 -1.13 -10.94 37.29
C LEU A 50 -0.11 -12.08 37.34
N SER A 51 -0.10 -12.86 38.42
CA SER A 51 0.67 -14.11 38.50
C SER A 51 -0.06 -15.29 37.86
N ARG A 52 -1.38 -15.18 37.71
CA ARG A 52 -2.27 -16.17 37.11
C ARG A 52 -3.42 -15.46 36.40
N ILE A 53 -3.80 -15.95 35.23
CA ILE A 53 -5.03 -15.53 34.54
C ILE A 53 -6.07 -16.61 34.80
N ASN A 54 -7.11 -16.30 35.58
CA ASN A 54 -8.13 -17.27 36.00
C ASN A 54 -9.40 -17.24 35.14
N SER A 55 -9.55 -16.22 34.31
CA SER A 55 -10.69 -16.10 33.40
C SER A 55 -10.34 -15.29 32.15
N ARG A 56 -11.29 -15.24 31.20
CA ARG A 56 -11.18 -14.40 30.02
C ARG A 56 -11.14 -12.91 30.38
N GLU A 57 -11.88 -12.49 31.38
CA GLU A 57 -11.92 -11.10 31.86
C GLU A 57 -10.56 -10.67 32.42
N ASP A 58 -9.83 -11.56 33.11
CA ASP A 58 -8.46 -11.31 33.55
C ASP A 58 -7.53 -11.01 32.36
N PHE A 59 -7.64 -11.81 31.29
CA PHE A 59 -6.87 -11.61 30.07
C PHE A 59 -7.21 -10.27 29.39
N GLU A 60 -8.51 -10.00 29.19
CA GLU A 60 -8.98 -8.78 28.53
C GLU A 60 -8.62 -7.51 29.31
N ARG A 61 -8.60 -7.58 30.64
CA ARG A 61 -8.17 -6.49 31.53
C ARG A 61 -6.70 -6.12 31.33
N LEU A 62 -5.82 -7.11 31.15
CA LEU A 62 -4.39 -6.90 30.92
C LEU A 62 -4.04 -6.63 29.46
N ALA A 63 -4.89 -7.06 28.52
CA ALA A 63 -4.57 -7.06 27.10
C ALA A 63 -4.36 -5.65 26.54
N GLY A 64 -3.20 -5.47 25.89
CA GLY A 64 -2.99 -4.43 24.89
C GLY A 64 -3.46 -4.91 23.52
N PHE A 65 -3.29 -4.10 22.48
CA PHE A 65 -3.71 -4.46 21.13
C PHE A 65 -2.58 -4.19 20.13
N PHE A 66 -2.14 -5.22 19.41
CA PHE A 66 -1.33 -5.00 18.22
C PHE A 66 -2.21 -4.36 17.17
N HIS A 67 -1.74 -3.31 16.50
CA HIS A 67 -2.53 -2.60 15.50
C HIS A 67 -3.90 -2.16 16.06
N GLN A 68 -3.88 -1.49 17.22
CA GLN A 68 -5.06 -0.94 17.87
C GLN A 68 -5.89 -0.10 16.89
N ASN A 69 -7.22 -0.28 16.91
CA ASN A 69 -8.16 0.31 15.94
C ASN A 69 -7.99 -0.21 14.50
N THR A 70 -7.51 -1.44 14.31
CA THR A 70 -7.39 -2.11 13.01
C THR A 70 -7.97 -3.55 13.01
N PRO A 71 -8.11 -4.25 11.86
CA PRO A 71 -8.62 -5.62 11.69
C PRO A 71 -7.80 -6.64 12.44
N TYR A 72 -6.52 -6.31 12.51
CA TYR A 72 -5.43 -7.10 13.04
C TYR A 72 -5.25 -6.75 14.51
N SER A 73 -6.26 -6.12 15.14
CA SER A 73 -6.37 -5.86 16.57
C SER A 73 -6.39 -7.19 17.32
N LEU A 74 -5.20 -7.72 17.51
CA LEU A 74 -4.96 -8.95 18.24
C LEU A 74 -4.75 -8.54 19.69
N PRO A 75 -5.70 -8.86 20.59
CA PRO A 75 -5.48 -8.62 22.00
C PRO A 75 -4.28 -9.48 22.41
N TYR A 76 -3.30 -8.83 23.02
CA TYR A 76 -2.10 -9.50 23.47
C TYR A 76 -1.79 -9.15 24.92
N VAL A 77 -1.30 -10.15 25.63
CA VAL A 77 -0.73 -10.00 26.97
C VAL A 77 0.72 -10.43 26.90
N MET A 78 1.65 -9.50 27.12
CA MET A 78 3.06 -9.85 27.32
C MET A 78 3.20 -10.68 28.59
N PHE A 79 4.12 -11.64 28.57
CA PHE A 79 4.49 -12.39 29.77
C PHE A 79 6.00 -12.34 30.03
N VAL A 80 6.36 -12.57 31.29
CA VAL A 80 7.73 -12.86 31.73
C VAL A 80 7.70 -14.12 32.58
N VAL A 81 8.53 -15.10 32.26
CA VAL A 81 8.84 -16.22 33.16
C VAL A 81 10.18 -15.93 33.82
N ASP A 82 10.19 -15.78 35.15
CA ASP A 82 11.39 -15.64 35.95
C ASP A 82 11.83 -17.02 36.45
N ARG A 83 12.88 -17.57 35.82
CA ARG A 83 13.43 -18.88 36.16
C ARG A 83 14.12 -18.92 37.52
N LYS A 84 14.55 -17.78 38.05
CA LYS A 84 15.21 -17.72 39.36
C LYS A 84 14.18 -17.85 40.49
N GLU A 85 13.08 -17.12 40.38
CA GLU A 85 12.03 -17.08 41.40
C GLU A 85 10.90 -18.11 41.14
N ASN A 86 10.97 -18.82 40.01
CA ASN A 86 9.93 -19.73 39.51
C ASN A 86 8.54 -19.06 39.44
N LYS A 87 8.50 -17.83 38.91
CA LYS A 87 7.29 -17.00 38.82
C LYS A 87 6.94 -16.68 37.36
N VAL A 88 5.65 -16.55 37.09
CA VAL A 88 5.13 -16.02 35.84
C VAL A 88 4.48 -14.67 36.12
N TYR A 89 4.73 -13.71 35.22
CA TYR A 89 4.14 -12.39 35.24
C TYR A 89 3.37 -12.20 33.93
N PHE A 90 2.05 -12.14 33.99
CA PHE A 90 1.20 -11.69 32.88
C PHE A 90 1.06 -10.18 32.97
N ILE A 91 1.75 -9.47 32.08
CA ILE A 91 1.96 -8.03 32.18
C ILE A 91 0.72 -7.28 31.69
N ASN A 92 0.32 -6.24 32.43
CA ASN A 92 -0.65 -5.26 31.92
C ASN A 92 -0.05 -4.53 30.71
N SER A 93 -0.40 -5.01 29.51
CA SER A 93 0.16 -4.57 28.24
C SER A 93 -0.46 -3.25 27.77
N ARG A 94 -1.48 -2.75 28.48
CA ARG A 94 -1.96 -1.36 28.36
C ARG A 94 -1.03 -0.37 29.07
N ARG A 95 -0.33 -0.84 30.11
CA ARG A 95 0.57 -0.02 30.94
C ARG A 95 2.01 -0.05 30.46
N TYR A 96 2.50 -1.21 30.05
CA TYR A 96 3.88 -1.41 29.61
C TYR A 96 3.94 -1.69 28.13
N ARG A 97 4.76 -0.93 27.39
CA ARG A 97 4.90 -1.07 25.93
C ARG A 97 5.87 -2.19 25.55
N PHE A 98 6.94 -2.37 26.31
CA PHE A 98 7.95 -3.40 26.08
C PHE A 98 8.28 -4.17 27.37
N HIS A 99 8.74 -5.43 27.26
CA HIS A 99 9.15 -6.24 28.43
C HIS A 99 10.24 -5.56 29.27
N LYS A 100 11.17 -4.84 28.63
CA LYS A 100 12.22 -4.08 29.34
C LYS A 100 11.64 -3.02 30.29
N ASP A 101 10.54 -2.38 29.89
CA ASP A 101 9.89 -1.32 30.67
C ASP A 101 9.30 -1.93 31.95
N PHE A 102 8.69 -3.12 31.81
CA PHE A 102 8.19 -3.90 32.94
C PHE A 102 9.31 -4.35 33.89
N LEU A 103 10.39 -4.93 33.35
CA LEU A 103 11.51 -5.43 34.16
C LEU A 103 12.18 -4.29 34.95
N LEU A 104 12.37 -3.12 34.31
CA LEU A 104 12.94 -1.94 34.95
C LEU A 104 12.01 -1.34 36.01
N ALA A 105 10.72 -1.19 35.69
CA ALA A 105 9.75 -0.56 36.59
C ALA A 105 9.45 -1.40 37.84
N ASN A 106 9.71 -2.70 37.79
CA ASN A 106 9.53 -3.63 38.92
C ASN A 106 10.86 -4.05 39.56
N TYR A 107 11.96 -3.34 39.25
CA TYR A 107 13.28 -3.57 39.85
C TYR A 107 13.80 -5.01 39.70
N LEU A 108 13.36 -5.71 38.65
CA LEU A 108 13.79 -7.07 38.34
C LEU A 108 15.17 -7.10 37.65
N ILE A 109 15.55 -5.98 37.05
CA ILE A 109 16.89 -5.72 36.49
C ILE A 109 17.39 -4.33 36.91
N PRO A 110 18.71 -4.12 37.01
CA PRO A 110 19.29 -2.80 37.27
C PRO A 110 18.97 -1.78 36.16
N ARG A 111 18.97 -0.49 36.52
CA ARG A 111 18.86 0.59 35.53
C ARG A 111 20.11 0.61 34.65
N GLY A 112 19.92 0.80 33.34
CA GLY A 112 21.02 0.88 32.37
C GLY A 112 21.59 -0.47 31.93
N SER A 113 21.04 -1.60 32.37
CA SER A 113 21.46 -2.93 31.91
C SER A 113 21.17 -3.15 30.42
N ASP A 114 22.07 -3.85 29.73
CA ASP A 114 21.75 -4.44 28.42
C ASP A 114 20.66 -5.48 28.63
N VAL A 115 19.54 -5.30 27.93
CA VAL A 115 18.39 -6.20 28.00
C VAL A 115 18.37 -7.16 26.82
N HIS A 116 18.88 -6.77 25.64
CA HIS A 116 18.59 -7.54 24.43
C HIS A 116 19.18 -8.96 24.50
N LYS A 117 20.48 -9.07 24.73
CA LYS A 117 21.14 -10.38 24.77
C LYS A 117 20.67 -11.25 25.95
N PRO A 118 20.54 -10.72 27.19
CA PRO A 118 20.15 -11.51 28.35
C PRO A 118 18.69 -11.97 28.38
N ILE A 119 17.79 -11.45 27.51
CA ILE A 119 16.40 -11.91 27.45
C ILE A 119 15.99 -12.59 26.13
N TYR A 120 16.72 -12.36 25.03
CA TYR A 120 16.40 -12.98 23.73
C TYR A 120 17.45 -13.96 23.20
N ILE A 121 18.72 -13.87 23.65
CA ILE A 121 19.83 -14.59 23.01
C ILE A 121 20.44 -15.66 23.92
N ASP A 122 20.72 -15.34 25.19
CA ASP A 122 21.44 -16.25 26.08
C ASP A 122 20.60 -17.49 26.46
N GLU A 123 21.17 -18.68 26.36
CA GLU A 123 20.48 -19.94 26.71
C GLU A 123 20.19 -20.07 28.20
N ASN A 124 21.09 -19.55 29.04
CA ASN A 124 20.96 -19.55 30.50
C ASN A 124 20.29 -18.29 31.05
N ARG A 125 19.55 -17.57 30.19
CA ARG A 125 18.83 -16.36 30.59
C ARG A 125 17.88 -16.60 31.75
N ARG A 126 17.85 -15.67 32.72
CA ARG A 126 16.91 -15.69 33.85
C ARG A 126 15.47 -15.48 33.39
N PHE A 127 15.25 -14.48 32.55
CA PHE A 127 13.92 -14.11 32.10
C PHE A 127 13.66 -14.67 30.70
N ILE A 128 12.51 -15.31 30.54
CA ILE A 128 11.98 -15.68 29.22
C ILE A 128 10.77 -14.78 28.97
N VAL A 129 10.75 -14.14 27.81
CA VAL A 129 9.72 -13.16 27.49
C VAL A 129 9.00 -13.52 26.20
N GLY A 130 7.72 -13.17 26.13
CA GLY A 130 6.92 -13.39 24.93
C GLY A 130 5.54 -12.77 25.07
N SER A 131 4.62 -13.18 24.20
CA SER A 131 3.26 -12.67 24.17
C SER A 131 2.24 -13.81 24.08
N ILE A 132 1.08 -13.61 24.68
CA ILE A 132 -0.12 -14.45 24.51
C ILE A 132 -1.11 -13.68 23.65
N LEU A 133 -1.70 -14.36 22.68
CA LEU A 133 -2.65 -13.81 21.72
C LEU A 133 -3.89 -14.70 21.65
N TRP A 134 -5.06 -14.08 21.49
CA TRP A 134 -6.28 -14.79 21.10
C TRP A 134 -6.36 -14.89 19.58
N GLN A 135 -6.25 -16.10 19.04
CA GLN A 135 -6.34 -16.35 17.60
C GLN A 135 -7.80 -16.50 17.17
N LYS A 136 -8.40 -15.40 16.72
CA LYS A 136 -9.83 -15.33 16.38
C LYS A 136 -10.27 -16.36 15.33
N SER A 137 -9.45 -16.63 14.31
CA SER A 137 -9.83 -17.53 13.20
C SER A 137 -9.93 -19.00 13.59
N ILE A 138 -9.41 -19.38 14.76
CA ILE A 138 -9.42 -20.77 15.25
C ILE A 138 -9.90 -20.86 16.70
N GLU A 139 -10.37 -19.75 17.26
CA GLU A 139 -10.91 -19.61 18.62
C GLU A 139 -10.03 -20.27 19.70
N LYS A 140 -8.71 -20.02 19.63
CA LYS A 140 -7.74 -20.57 20.59
C LYS A 140 -6.73 -19.53 21.04
N TYR A 141 -6.23 -19.68 22.26
CA TYR A 141 -5.07 -18.92 22.73
C TYR A 141 -3.77 -19.53 22.19
N THR A 142 -2.87 -18.65 21.77
CA THR A 142 -1.49 -19.01 21.46
C THR A 142 -0.52 -18.15 22.25
N TRP A 143 0.61 -18.71 22.66
CA TRP A 143 1.75 -17.93 23.11
C TRP A 143 2.89 -18.03 22.08
N GLU A 144 3.67 -16.98 21.97
CA GLU A 144 4.72 -16.87 20.97
C GLU A 144 5.95 -16.13 21.52
N LEU A 145 7.09 -16.42 20.88
CA LEU A 145 8.34 -15.70 21.07
C LEU A 145 8.58 -14.80 19.86
N TRP A 146 9.43 -13.79 20.03
CA TRP A 146 9.92 -13.01 18.90
C TRP A 146 10.63 -13.93 17.89
N GLU A 147 10.51 -13.67 16.59
CA GLU A 147 11.06 -14.50 15.52
C GLU A 147 12.58 -14.74 15.67
N GLY A 148 13.32 -13.72 16.08
CA GLY A 148 14.77 -13.77 16.32
C GLY A 148 15.20 -14.31 17.69
N ASP A 149 14.27 -14.79 18.52
CA ASP A 149 14.60 -15.36 19.83
C ASP A 149 15.35 -16.70 19.68
N MET A 150 16.48 -16.83 20.38
CA MET A 150 17.35 -18.01 20.35
C MET A 150 16.96 -19.12 21.36
N ALA A 151 15.71 -19.13 21.84
CA ALA A 151 15.18 -20.15 22.74
C ALA A 151 15.52 -21.58 22.31
N THR A 152 15.98 -22.39 23.25
CA THR A 152 16.22 -23.83 23.07
C THR A 152 14.92 -24.62 23.28
N SER A 153 14.91 -25.92 22.95
CA SER A 153 13.78 -26.81 23.24
C SER A 153 13.44 -26.83 24.74
N GLN A 154 14.45 -26.75 25.61
CA GLN A 154 14.27 -26.64 27.07
C GLN A 154 13.54 -25.37 27.48
N ILE A 155 13.92 -24.21 26.91
CA ILE A 155 13.24 -22.93 27.16
C ILE A 155 11.78 -23.00 26.70
N ILE A 156 11.53 -23.55 25.51
CA ILE A 156 10.17 -23.67 24.96
C ILE A 156 9.30 -24.56 25.85
N ASN A 157 9.79 -25.75 26.23
CA ASN A 157 9.09 -26.68 27.12
C ASN A 157 8.78 -26.06 28.50
N LEU A 158 9.79 -25.43 29.12
CA LEU A 158 9.63 -24.78 30.42
C LEU A 158 8.59 -23.66 30.35
N THR A 159 8.66 -22.82 29.32
CA THR A 159 7.71 -21.73 29.11
C THR A 159 6.30 -22.25 28.87
N HIS A 160 6.15 -23.26 28.01
CA HIS A 160 4.86 -23.88 27.72
C HIS A 160 4.18 -24.40 29.00
N LYS A 161 4.95 -25.12 29.84
CA LYS A 161 4.47 -25.63 31.13
C LYS A 161 4.14 -24.49 32.10
N ALA A 162 5.02 -23.50 32.25
CA ALA A 162 4.81 -22.38 33.15
C ALA A 162 3.57 -21.57 32.81
N ILE A 163 3.34 -21.29 31.52
CA ILE A 163 2.15 -20.56 31.07
C ILE A 163 0.89 -21.40 31.25
N ASN A 164 0.85 -22.65 30.75
CA ASN A 164 -0.35 -23.49 30.84
C ASN A 164 -0.77 -23.76 32.29
N SER A 165 0.17 -23.92 33.22
CA SER A 165 -0.17 -24.09 34.65
C SER A 165 -0.81 -22.86 35.28
N ASN A 166 -0.61 -21.67 34.69
CA ASN A 166 -1.05 -20.39 35.23
C ASN A 166 -2.05 -19.65 34.31
N PHE A 167 -2.62 -20.34 33.33
CA PHE A 167 -3.66 -19.82 32.44
C PHE A 167 -4.93 -20.66 32.58
N TYR A 168 -6.09 -20.03 32.49
CA TYR A 168 -7.38 -20.66 32.80
C TYR A 168 -7.83 -21.69 31.77
N GLU A 169 -7.30 -21.62 30.56
CA GLU A 169 -7.57 -22.55 29.47
C GLU A 169 -6.25 -23.03 28.86
N LYS A 170 -6.34 -24.09 28.06
CA LYS A 170 -5.24 -24.62 27.30
C LYS A 170 -4.72 -23.59 26.29
N ILE A 171 -3.40 -23.43 26.23
CA ILE A 171 -2.74 -22.48 25.34
C ILE A 171 -1.61 -23.15 24.55
N TYR A 172 -1.57 -22.87 23.25
CA TYR A 172 -0.69 -23.53 22.30
C TYR A 172 0.54 -22.68 21.98
N PHE A 173 1.67 -23.31 21.72
CA PHE A 173 2.84 -22.58 21.22
C PHE A 173 2.67 -22.27 19.72
N LYS A 174 2.89 -21.02 19.31
CA LYS A 174 2.95 -20.62 17.91
C LYS A 174 4.39 -20.29 17.51
N PRO A 175 5.09 -21.16 16.75
CA PRO A 175 6.45 -20.87 16.31
C PRO A 175 6.44 -19.75 15.26
N ASN A 176 7.33 -18.77 15.42
CA ASN A 176 7.49 -17.66 14.48
C ASN A 176 8.71 -17.81 13.55
N SER A 177 9.50 -18.89 13.70
CA SER A 177 10.61 -19.23 12.80
C SER A 177 10.76 -20.74 12.61
N GLU A 178 11.40 -21.16 11.52
CA GLU A 178 11.68 -22.57 11.24
C GLU A 178 12.54 -23.23 12.34
N ARG A 179 13.45 -22.47 12.97
CA ARG A 179 14.21 -22.93 14.15
C ARG A 179 13.30 -23.21 15.34
N GLN A 180 12.37 -22.31 15.66
CA GLN A 180 11.43 -22.54 16.76
C GLN A 180 10.51 -23.72 16.45
N LYS A 181 10.11 -23.89 15.19
CA LYS A 181 9.30 -25.02 14.72
C LYS A 181 10.00 -26.36 14.85
N SER A 182 11.31 -26.45 14.57
CA SER A 182 12.07 -27.69 14.73
C SER A 182 12.34 -28.04 16.20
N LEU A 183 12.51 -27.02 17.06
CA LEU A 183 12.81 -27.21 18.50
C LEU A 183 11.57 -27.43 19.38
N SER A 184 10.36 -27.31 18.83
CA SER A 184 9.08 -27.36 19.57
C SER A 184 8.27 -28.64 19.36
N THR A 185 8.89 -29.74 18.92
CA THR A 185 8.19 -31.01 18.68
C THR A 185 7.59 -31.64 19.95
N GLY A 186 8.09 -31.28 21.13
CA GLY A 186 7.62 -31.77 22.43
C GLY A 186 6.51 -30.95 23.10
N VAL A 187 6.03 -29.88 22.46
CA VAL A 187 4.93 -29.04 22.98
C VAL A 187 3.75 -29.02 22.03
N GLU A 188 2.56 -28.83 22.59
CA GLU A 188 1.35 -28.63 21.79
C GLU A 188 1.43 -27.28 21.07
N ARG A 189 1.29 -27.32 19.75
CA ARG A 189 1.55 -26.18 18.88
C ARG A 189 0.47 -25.97 17.84
N ILE A 190 0.36 -24.73 17.38
CA ILE A 190 -0.48 -24.32 16.25
C ILE A 190 0.42 -23.57 15.29
N LEU A 191 0.46 -24.01 14.03
CA LEU A 191 1.30 -23.40 13.02
C LEU A 191 0.62 -22.18 12.39
N PRO A 192 1.37 -21.15 11.94
CA PRO A 192 0.81 -19.98 11.28
C PRO A 192 -0.12 -20.30 10.11
N GLU A 193 0.17 -21.37 9.35
CA GLU A 193 -0.62 -21.79 8.20
C GLU A 193 -2.00 -22.34 8.62
N GLU A 194 -2.12 -22.93 9.81
CA GLU A 194 -3.38 -23.44 10.35
C GLU A 194 -4.31 -22.29 10.77
N ILE A 195 -3.74 -21.18 11.25
CA ILE A 195 -4.49 -19.97 11.63
C ILE A 195 -5.05 -19.28 10.38
N GLN A 196 -4.29 -19.25 9.28
CA GLN A 196 -4.70 -18.59 8.04
C GLN A 196 -5.75 -19.40 7.24
N LYS A 197 -5.67 -20.73 7.25
CA LYS A 197 -6.60 -21.60 6.49
C LYS A 197 -8.07 -21.48 6.91
N ASN A 198 -8.34 -21.08 8.15
CA ASN A 198 -9.70 -21.01 8.71
C ASN A 198 -10.30 -19.59 8.75
N ALA A 199 -9.63 -18.58 8.18
CA ALA A 199 -10.22 -17.25 8.10
C ALA A 199 -11.42 -17.23 7.14
N GLU A 200 -12.59 -16.80 7.60
CA GLU A 200 -13.79 -16.63 6.76
C GLU A 200 -13.83 -15.29 6.03
N PHE A 201 -12.99 -14.35 6.47
CA PHE A 201 -12.88 -13.01 5.92
C PHE A 201 -11.46 -12.48 6.10
N VAL A 202 -10.93 -11.79 5.09
CA VAL A 202 -9.67 -11.04 5.17
C VAL A 202 -9.87 -9.67 4.50
N PRO A 203 -9.74 -8.55 5.24
CA PRO A 203 -9.81 -7.21 4.68
C PRO A 203 -8.49 -6.88 3.98
N LEU A 204 -8.53 -6.74 2.65
CA LEU A 204 -7.34 -6.48 1.83
C LEU A 204 -7.14 -4.99 1.60
N ASN A 205 -8.21 -4.25 1.35
CA ASN A 205 -8.24 -2.79 1.34
C ASN A 205 -9.57 -2.30 1.93
N VAL A 206 -9.50 -1.44 2.95
CA VAL A 206 -10.71 -0.82 3.50
C VAL A 206 -11.20 0.30 2.61
N GLY A 207 -12.50 0.49 2.62
CA GLY A 207 -13.14 1.51 1.82
C GLY A 207 -14.63 1.28 1.75
N LYS A 208 -15.28 2.19 1.06
CA LYS A 208 -16.72 2.14 0.81
C LYS A 208 -16.94 2.52 -0.64
N ALA A 209 -17.81 1.79 -1.31
CA ALA A 209 -18.18 2.09 -2.68
C ALA A 209 -19.62 1.70 -2.95
N VAL A 210 -20.19 2.35 -3.97
CA VAL A 210 -21.48 1.99 -4.54
C VAL A 210 -21.25 1.51 -5.96
N GLY A 211 -21.85 0.39 -6.33
CA GLY A 211 -21.69 -0.18 -7.65
C GLY A 211 -22.69 -1.28 -7.95
N ARG A 212 -22.75 -1.71 -9.21
CA ARG A 212 -23.51 -2.88 -9.64
C ARG A 212 -22.74 -4.15 -9.30
N ILE A 213 -23.34 -5.08 -8.57
CA ILE A 213 -22.69 -6.35 -8.24
C ILE A 213 -22.60 -7.21 -9.50
N HIS A 214 -21.39 -7.67 -9.81
CA HIS A 214 -21.14 -8.62 -10.89
C HIS A 214 -20.48 -9.88 -10.33
N VAL A 215 -21.29 -10.92 -10.16
CA VAL A 215 -20.80 -12.25 -9.75
C VAL A 215 -20.27 -13.00 -10.96
N ILE A 216 -18.99 -13.37 -10.91
CA ILE A 216 -18.26 -14.01 -12.00
C ILE A 216 -17.69 -15.34 -11.46
N THR A 217 -18.36 -16.43 -11.84
CA THR A 217 -17.99 -17.79 -11.41
C THR A 217 -16.79 -18.35 -12.18
N LYS A 218 -16.59 -17.86 -13.41
CA LYS A 218 -15.45 -18.15 -14.27
C LYS A 218 -15.12 -16.90 -15.07
N LEU A 219 -13.88 -16.44 -14.99
CA LEU A 219 -13.39 -15.33 -15.81
C LEU A 219 -12.79 -15.90 -17.10
N ASP A 220 -13.41 -15.58 -18.23
CA ASP A 220 -12.88 -15.85 -19.57
C ASP A 220 -13.11 -14.63 -20.49
N ASP A 221 -12.64 -14.71 -21.73
CA ASP A 221 -12.62 -13.59 -22.68
C ASP A 221 -14.02 -13.07 -23.08
N THR A 222 -15.09 -13.75 -22.63
CA THR A 222 -16.48 -13.33 -22.85
C THR A 222 -17.06 -12.51 -21.71
N VAL A 223 -16.38 -12.47 -20.55
CA VAL A 223 -16.87 -11.77 -19.37
C VAL A 223 -16.48 -10.29 -19.43
N GLU A 224 -17.49 -9.42 -19.54
CA GLU A 224 -17.33 -7.98 -19.58
C GLU A 224 -17.44 -7.38 -18.17
N ILE A 225 -16.42 -6.64 -17.72
CA ILE A 225 -16.41 -5.99 -16.40
C ILE A 225 -16.46 -4.47 -16.59
N GLY A 226 -17.48 -3.85 -16.02
CA GLY A 226 -17.70 -2.40 -16.08
C GLY A 226 -17.01 -1.64 -14.94
N SER A 227 -16.67 -0.37 -15.19
CA SER A 227 -16.01 0.49 -14.19
C SER A 227 -16.88 0.82 -12.97
N ASN A 228 -18.21 0.70 -13.09
CA ASN A 228 -19.17 0.92 -12.02
C ASN A 228 -19.51 -0.35 -11.22
N GLU A 229 -18.78 -1.45 -11.43
CA GLU A 229 -19.12 -2.73 -10.84
C GLU A 229 -18.38 -3.00 -9.53
N ILE A 230 -19.00 -3.75 -8.64
CA ILE A 230 -18.32 -4.44 -7.54
C ILE A 230 -18.27 -5.90 -7.96
N VAL A 231 -17.07 -6.40 -8.26
CA VAL A 231 -16.92 -7.76 -8.79
C VAL A 231 -16.80 -8.77 -7.65
N VAL A 232 -17.52 -9.88 -7.80
CA VAL A 232 -17.40 -11.06 -6.94
C VAL A 232 -16.76 -12.16 -7.76
N LEU A 233 -15.50 -12.45 -7.47
CA LEU A 233 -14.66 -13.37 -8.22
C LEU A 233 -14.43 -14.64 -7.41
N ARG A 234 -14.45 -15.80 -8.06
CA ARG A 234 -14.06 -17.05 -7.39
C ARG A 234 -12.58 -17.06 -6.99
N GLU A 235 -11.73 -16.60 -7.91
CA GLU A 235 -10.28 -16.50 -7.76
C GLU A 235 -9.79 -15.19 -8.38
N LEU A 236 -8.64 -14.67 -7.93
CA LEU A 236 -8.07 -13.46 -8.53
C LEU A 236 -7.42 -13.76 -9.89
N PRO A 237 -7.74 -13.00 -10.94
CA PRO A 237 -7.07 -13.10 -12.22
C PRO A 237 -5.68 -12.44 -12.19
N ILE A 238 -4.88 -12.68 -13.23
CA ILE A 238 -3.56 -12.04 -13.43
C ILE A 238 -3.72 -10.51 -13.58
N SER A 239 -4.79 -10.09 -14.25
CA SER A 239 -5.17 -8.69 -14.42
C SER A 239 -6.68 -8.55 -14.26
N LEU A 240 -7.09 -7.39 -13.74
CA LEU A 240 -8.49 -7.03 -13.58
C LEU A 240 -8.66 -5.61 -14.11
N PRO A 241 -9.65 -5.33 -14.98
CA PRO A 241 -9.97 -3.96 -15.31
C PRO A 241 -10.52 -3.27 -14.05
N PRO A 242 -10.46 -1.95 -13.97
CA PRO A 242 -10.68 -1.31 -12.67
C PRO A 242 -12.17 -1.11 -12.40
N VAL A 243 -12.53 -1.28 -11.13
CA VAL A 243 -13.89 -1.51 -10.63
C VAL A 243 -14.15 -0.66 -9.39
N ARG A 244 -15.39 -0.61 -8.88
CA ARG A 244 -15.76 0.07 -7.63
C ARG A 244 -15.47 -0.76 -6.38
N GLY A 245 -15.34 -2.08 -6.49
CA GLY A 245 -15.01 -2.95 -5.37
C GLY A 245 -14.63 -4.36 -5.81
N ILE A 246 -13.89 -5.08 -4.97
CA ILE A 246 -13.45 -6.45 -5.23
C ILE A 246 -13.80 -7.35 -4.05
N ILE A 247 -14.47 -8.46 -4.34
CA ILE A 247 -14.73 -9.55 -3.42
C ILE A 247 -14.18 -10.84 -4.03
N VAL A 248 -13.37 -11.58 -3.28
CA VAL A 248 -12.78 -12.86 -3.75
C VAL A 248 -13.22 -14.01 -2.86
N ALA A 249 -13.68 -15.11 -3.46
CA ALA A 249 -14.21 -16.26 -2.74
C ALA A 249 -13.15 -17.25 -2.22
N LYS A 250 -11.94 -17.25 -2.79
CA LYS A 250 -10.81 -18.07 -2.36
C LYS A 250 -9.65 -17.24 -1.80
N PRO A 251 -8.93 -17.72 -0.77
CA PRO A 251 -7.82 -16.98 -0.20
C PRO A 251 -6.76 -16.64 -1.25
N SER A 252 -6.20 -15.43 -1.16
CA SER A 252 -5.08 -14.98 -1.99
C SER A 252 -4.03 -14.29 -1.12
N THR A 253 -2.81 -14.16 -1.62
CA THR A 253 -1.77 -13.42 -0.88
C THR A 253 -2.10 -11.93 -0.88
N PRO A 254 -1.98 -11.22 0.26
CA PRO A 254 -2.21 -9.78 0.32
C PRO A 254 -1.34 -8.96 -0.64
N LEU A 255 -0.19 -9.49 -1.05
CA LEU A 255 0.76 -8.89 -1.99
C LEU A 255 0.48 -9.21 -3.47
N SER A 256 -0.67 -9.81 -3.81
CA SER A 256 -1.03 -10.04 -5.21
C SER A 256 -1.10 -8.72 -5.98
N HIS A 257 -0.76 -8.75 -7.27
CA HIS A 257 -0.76 -7.57 -8.14
C HIS A 257 -2.12 -6.85 -8.13
N VAL A 258 -3.23 -7.60 -8.16
CA VAL A 258 -4.60 -7.04 -8.11
C VAL A 258 -4.91 -6.38 -6.76
N ASN A 259 -4.43 -6.94 -5.64
CA ASN A 259 -4.64 -6.35 -4.31
C ASN A 259 -3.91 -5.01 -4.15
N ILE A 260 -2.70 -4.90 -4.70
CA ILE A 260 -1.93 -3.65 -4.74
C ILE A 260 -2.65 -2.61 -5.62
N LEU A 261 -3.18 -3.02 -6.78
CA LEU A 261 -3.95 -2.16 -7.67
C LEU A 261 -5.22 -1.63 -7.01
N ALA A 262 -5.98 -2.48 -6.32
CA ALA A 262 -7.21 -2.09 -5.62
C ALA A 262 -6.95 -1.00 -4.56
N LYS A 263 -5.81 -1.10 -3.86
CA LYS A 263 -5.34 -0.07 -2.94
C LYS A 263 -5.00 1.24 -3.66
N GLY A 264 -4.33 1.15 -4.81
CA GLY A 264 -4.05 2.30 -5.67
C GLY A 264 -5.30 3.00 -6.21
N TRP A 265 -6.39 2.26 -6.42
CA TRP A 265 -7.69 2.82 -6.81
C TRP A 265 -8.53 3.34 -5.63
N GLY A 266 -8.10 3.09 -4.38
CA GLY A 266 -8.85 3.52 -3.20
C GLY A 266 -10.18 2.81 -3.00
N ILE A 267 -10.35 1.58 -3.52
CA ILE A 267 -11.63 0.85 -3.51
C ILE A 267 -11.68 -0.23 -2.42
N PRO A 268 -12.86 -0.57 -1.88
CA PRO A 268 -13.01 -1.72 -0.98
C PRO A 268 -12.58 -3.03 -1.64
N ASN A 269 -11.72 -3.80 -0.97
CA ASN A 269 -11.23 -5.10 -1.42
C ASN A 269 -11.18 -6.09 -0.25
N ALA A 270 -11.79 -7.27 -0.40
CA ALA A 270 -11.77 -8.30 0.62
C ALA A 270 -11.80 -9.72 0.04
N TYR A 271 -11.18 -10.64 0.76
CA TYR A 271 -11.52 -12.05 0.66
C TYR A 271 -12.68 -12.36 1.61
N ILE A 272 -13.72 -13.02 1.09
CA ILE A 272 -14.90 -13.48 1.82
C ILE A 272 -15.12 -14.93 1.39
N LYS A 273 -15.09 -15.85 2.34
CA LYS A 273 -15.25 -17.29 2.07
C LYS A 273 -16.57 -17.57 1.32
N ASP A 274 -16.46 -18.32 0.23
CA ASP A 274 -17.61 -18.73 -0.62
C ASP A 274 -18.46 -17.55 -1.14
N ALA A 275 -17.88 -16.36 -1.31
CA ALA A 275 -18.58 -15.15 -1.74
C ALA A 275 -19.33 -15.28 -3.08
N ASP A 276 -18.80 -16.10 -3.99
CA ASP A 276 -19.42 -16.40 -5.29
C ASP A 276 -20.80 -17.06 -5.14
N LYS A 277 -20.99 -17.85 -4.08
CA LYS A 277 -22.29 -18.43 -3.71
C LYS A 277 -23.11 -17.48 -2.84
N LEU A 278 -22.46 -16.88 -1.83
CA LEU A 278 -23.12 -16.01 -0.86
C LEU A 278 -23.81 -14.80 -1.50
N PHE A 279 -23.22 -14.26 -2.57
CA PHE A 279 -23.73 -13.09 -3.28
C PHE A 279 -24.32 -13.41 -4.64
N ALA A 280 -24.59 -14.69 -4.96
CA ALA A 280 -25.15 -15.08 -6.25
C ALA A 280 -26.45 -14.30 -6.59
N ASP A 281 -27.35 -14.17 -5.61
CA ASP A 281 -28.63 -13.45 -5.76
C ASP A 281 -28.50 -11.92 -5.82
N TYR A 282 -27.30 -11.40 -5.58
CA TYR A 282 -26.99 -9.97 -5.71
C TYR A 282 -26.54 -9.63 -7.13
N HIS A 283 -26.28 -10.61 -7.99
CA HIS A 283 -25.86 -10.36 -9.37
C HIS A 283 -26.80 -9.36 -10.07
N SER A 284 -26.20 -8.37 -10.76
CA SER A 284 -26.86 -7.24 -11.42
C SER A 284 -27.54 -6.20 -10.51
N TRP A 285 -27.60 -6.39 -9.19
CA TRP A 285 -28.14 -5.38 -8.28
C TRP A 285 -27.15 -4.27 -7.98
N TRP A 286 -27.66 -3.05 -7.81
CA TRP A 286 -26.90 -1.97 -7.19
C TRP A 286 -26.81 -2.17 -5.68
N ALA A 287 -25.60 -2.08 -5.16
CA ALA A 287 -25.35 -2.23 -3.74
C ALA A 287 -24.29 -1.23 -3.24
N GLU A 288 -24.40 -0.90 -1.96
CA GLU A 288 -23.34 -0.31 -1.19
C GLU A 288 -22.48 -1.44 -0.61
N PHE A 289 -21.19 -1.41 -0.93
CA PHE A 289 -20.18 -2.30 -0.39
C PHE A 289 -19.22 -1.54 0.51
N GLU A 290 -19.19 -1.90 1.77
CA GLU A 290 -18.28 -1.35 2.77
C GLU A 290 -17.35 -2.48 3.25
N VAL A 291 -16.05 -2.30 3.08
CA VAL A 291 -15.04 -3.13 3.74
C VAL A 291 -14.50 -2.33 4.90
N THR A 292 -14.87 -2.76 6.09
CA THR A 292 -14.31 -2.24 7.32
C THR A 292 -13.15 -3.10 7.76
N LEU A 293 -12.49 -2.63 8.80
CA LEU A 293 -11.40 -3.37 9.37
C LEU A 293 -11.88 -4.70 10.00
N ASN A 294 -13.09 -4.78 10.55
CA ASN A 294 -13.55 -5.96 11.30
C ASN A 294 -14.60 -6.81 10.58
N GLY A 295 -14.88 -6.51 9.31
CA GLY A 295 -15.91 -7.18 8.55
C GLY A 295 -16.29 -6.37 7.32
N TYR A 296 -17.38 -6.76 6.68
CA TYR A 296 -17.91 -6.09 5.51
C TYR A 296 -19.42 -5.89 5.64
N LYS A 297 -19.96 -4.98 4.85
CA LYS A 297 -21.40 -4.86 4.61
C LYS A 297 -21.65 -4.81 3.12
N LEU A 298 -22.65 -5.56 2.67
CA LEU A 298 -23.16 -5.49 1.31
C LEU A 298 -24.67 -5.27 1.38
N LYS A 299 -25.12 -4.05 1.08
CA LYS A 299 -26.53 -3.66 1.19
C LYS A 299 -27.08 -3.27 -0.18
N ARG A 300 -28.16 -3.92 -0.63
CA ARG A 300 -28.83 -3.53 -1.88
C ARG A 300 -29.45 -2.14 -1.74
N LEU A 301 -29.33 -1.31 -2.76
CA LEU A 301 -29.85 0.06 -2.75
C LEU A 301 -31.38 0.13 -2.91
N VAL A 302 -32.02 -0.94 -3.39
CA VAL A 302 -33.49 -1.04 -3.41
C VAL A 302 -34.08 -1.16 -2.00
N ASP A 303 -33.30 -1.65 -1.05
CA ASP A 303 -33.67 -1.79 0.36
C ASP A 303 -33.39 -0.50 1.17
N MET A 304 -33.09 0.62 0.50
CA MET A 304 -32.86 1.94 1.11
C MET A 304 -33.99 2.91 0.75
N ASP A 305 -34.37 3.73 1.74
CA ASP A 305 -35.20 4.91 1.52
C ASP A 305 -34.59 5.74 0.36
N PRO A 306 -35.36 6.07 -0.69
CA PRO A 306 -34.91 6.93 -1.79
C PRO A 306 -34.19 8.21 -1.33
N LYS A 307 -34.55 8.78 -0.17
CA LYS A 307 -33.90 9.96 0.42
C LYS A 307 -32.55 9.67 1.09
N MET A 308 -32.27 8.42 1.40
CA MET A 308 -31.01 7.96 2.01
C MET A 308 -30.07 7.31 0.99
N ARG A 309 -30.52 7.05 -0.24
CA ARG A 309 -29.64 6.53 -1.29
C ARG A 309 -28.47 7.51 -1.45
N PRO A 310 -27.21 7.04 -1.36
CA PRO A 310 -26.08 7.89 -1.64
C PRO A 310 -26.29 8.52 -3.00
N GLU A 311 -26.13 9.84 -3.11
CA GLU A 311 -25.95 10.47 -4.41
C GLU A 311 -24.80 9.71 -5.08
N ILE A 312 -25.08 9.09 -6.22
CA ILE A 312 -24.01 8.69 -7.12
C ILE A 312 -23.24 9.99 -7.32
N PRO A 313 -21.96 10.07 -6.92
CA PRO A 313 -21.23 11.32 -6.98
C PRO A 313 -21.47 11.91 -8.37
N PRO A 314 -21.82 13.20 -8.47
CA PRO A 314 -21.86 13.85 -9.77
C PRO A 314 -20.54 13.53 -10.46
N GLU A 315 -20.58 13.21 -11.76
CA GLU A 315 -19.37 12.99 -12.55
C GLU A 315 -18.34 14.04 -12.13
N GLU A 316 -17.20 13.64 -11.54
CA GLU A 316 -16.24 14.63 -11.05
C GLU A 316 -15.90 15.56 -12.23
N GLU A 317 -15.81 16.86 -11.98
CA GLU A 317 -15.47 17.83 -13.03
C GLU A 317 -14.23 17.36 -13.79
N GLU A 318 -14.34 17.38 -15.12
CA GLU A 318 -13.27 16.93 -16.01
C GLU A 318 -11.97 17.70 -15.69
N ARG A 319 -10.94 16.96 -15.32
CA ARG A 319 -9.61 17.47 -14.96
C ARG A 319 -8.81 17.71 -16.24
N VAL A 320 -8.57 18.98 -16.54
CA VAL A 320 -7.73 19.41 -17.66
C VAL A 320 -6.29 19.55 -17.18
N PRO A 321 -5.34 18.69 -17.62
CA PRO A 321 -3.95 18.81 -17.20
C PRO A 321 -3.30 20.06 -17.81
N PRO A 322 -2.45 20.79 -17.06
CA PRO A 322 -1.84 22.01 -17.55
C PRO A 322 -0.88 21.73 -18.72
N VAL A 323 -0.89 22.61 -19.73
CA VAL A 323 -0.06 22.46 -20.93
C VAL A 323 0.32 23.82 -21.52
N ASN A 324 1.51 23.91 -22.10
CA ASN A 324 1.97 25.01 -22.93
C ASN A 324 2.44 24.50 -24.29
N LEU A 325 1.62 24.74 -25.31
CA LEU A 325 1.89 24.32 -26.70
C LEU A 325 2.63 25.39 -27.52
N SER A 326 2.98 26.54 -26.96
CA SER A 326 3.67 27.61 -27.72
C SER A 326 5.15 27.31 -27.95
N ILE A 327 5.75 26.42 -27.16
CA ILE A 327 7.18 26.17 -27.14
C ILE A 327 7.56 25.03 -28.10
N LYS A 328 8.36 25.37 -29.12
CA LYS A 328 8.84 24.44 -30.15
C LYS A 328 10.25 23.91 -29.89
N LYS A 329 11.01 24.57 -29.01
CA LYS A 329 12.43 24.27 -28.75
C LYS A 329 12.60 22.86 -28.19
N LEU A 330 13.51 22.08 -28.75
CA LEU A 330 14.03 20.89 -28.09
C LEU A 330 15.10 21.34 -27.09
N ALA A 331 14.91 21.04 -25.81
CA ALA A 331 15.80 21.50 -24.75
C ALA A 331 16.67 20.36 -24.22
N MET A 332 17.95 20.65 -23.96
CA MET A 332 18.83 19.74 -23.24
C MET A 332 18.31 19.56 -21.82
N LEU A 333 18.47 18.37 -21.25
CA LEU A 333 17.97 18.04 -19.91
C LEU A 333 18.47 19.02 -18.84
N ALA A 334 19.71 19.50 -18.97
CA ALA A 334 20.30 20.49 -18.07
C ALA A 334 19.65 21.89 -18.13
N GLU A 335 18.92 22.21 -19.19
CA GLU A 335 18.20 23.48 -19.35
C GLU A 335 16.79 23.43 -18.74
N ILE A 336 16.23 22.24 -18.54
CA ILE A 336 14.83 22.05 -18.10
C ILE A 336 14.71 22.23 -16.58
N ARG A 337 13.66 22.93 -16.13
CA ARG A 337 13.30 23.16 -14.73
C ARG A 337 11.96 22.53 -14.39
N LYS A 338 11.65 22.47 -13.08
CA LYS A 338 10.40 21.90 -12.57
C LYS A 338 9.16 22.55 -13.19
N GLU A 339 9.20 23.87 -13.39
CA GLU A 339 8.11 24.67 -13.96
C GLU A 339 7.87 24.34 -15.44
N ASP A 340 8.88 23.83 -16.14
CA ASP A 340 8.77 23.41 -17.54
C ASP A 340 8.03 22.06 -17.69
N SER A 341 7.49 21.49 -16.62
CA SER A 341 6.62 20.30 -16.66
C SER A 341 5.41 20.50 -17.58
N VAL A 342 4.90 21.72 -17.70
CA VAL A 342 3.82 22.07 -18.64
C VAL A 342 4.26 22.10 -20.11
N ILE A 343 5.57 21.97 -20.39
CA ILE A 343 6.15 21.98 -21.75
C ILE A 343 6.74 20.61 -22.11
N TYR A 344 7.48 19.99 -21.19
CA TYR A 344 8.26 18.75 -21.40
C TYR A 344 7.78 17.57 -20.55
N GLY A 345 6.69 17.72 -19.81
CA GLY A 345 6.16 16.72 -18.89
C GLY A 345 6.98 16.56 -17.61
N SER A 346 6.35 15.98 -16.59
CA SER A 346 6.89 15.97 -15.24
C SER A 346 8.18 15.16 -15.10
N LYS A 347 8.33 14.06 -15.84
CA LYS A 347 9.53 13.22 -15.76
C LYS A 347 10.79 13.96 -16.23
N ALA A 348 10.73 14.63 -17.38
CA ALA A 348 11.85 15.43 -17.88
C ALA A 348 12.15 16.62 -16.97
N ALA A 349 11.11 17.31 -16.49
CA ALA A 349 11.23 18.44 -15.58
C ALA A 349 11.90 18.07 -14.25
N ASN A 350 11.45 16.98 -13.62
CA ASN A 350 12.02 16.48 -12.38
C ASN A 350 13.48 16.04 -12.56
N LEU A 351 13.82 15.35 -13.66
CA LEU A 351 15.21 14.96 -13.94
C LEU A 351 16.12 16.16 -14.19
N GLY A 352 15.66 17.17 -14.93
CA GLY A 352 16.40 18.42 -15.13
C GLY A 352 16.63 19.17 -13.81
N GLU A 353 15.63 19.19 -12.93
CA GLU A 353 15.73 19.80 -11.61
C GLU A 353 16.74 19.07 -10.70
N ILE A 354 16.74 17.73 -10.70
CA ILE A 354 17.74 16.95 -9.95
C ILE A 354 19.14 17.16 -10.54
N LEU A 355 19.29 17.28 -11.86
CA LEU A 355 20.61 17.55 -12.47
C LEU A 355 21.19 18.90 -12.01
N ARG A 356 20.32 19.89 -11.79
CA ARG A 356 20.71 21.23 -11.32
C ARG A 356 20.95 21.31 -9.82
N THR A 357 20.11 20.67 -9.01
CA THR A 357 20.02 20.89 -7.55
C THR A 357 20.47 19.70 -6.72
N GLY A 358 20.56 18.52 -7.33
CA GLY A 358 20.90 17.27 -6.67
C GLY A 358 22.36 17.20 -6.24
N PRO A 359 22.72 16.19 -5.42
CA PRO A 359 24.08 16.00 -4.98
C PRO A 359 25.01 15.77 -6.18
N ARG A 360 26.21 16.37 -6.16
CA ARG A 360 27.17 16.30 -7.29
C ARG A 360 27.58 14.88 -7.68
N ASP A 361 27.38 13.92 -6.77
CA ASP A 361 27.74 12.51 -6.97
C ASP A 361 26.65 11.72 -7.72
N PHE A 362 25.47 12.30 -7.96
CA PHE A 362 24.42 11.68 -8.77
C PHE A 362 24.70 11.88 -10.27
N LEU A 363 25.06 10.79 -10.94
CA LEU A 363 25.23 10.77 -12.39
C LEU A 363 23.86 10.59 -13.07
N ILE A 364 23.30 11.70 -13.58
CA ILE A 364 22.15 11.66 -14.49
C ILE A 364 22.67 11.64 -15.93
N PRO A 365 22.35 10.60 -16.72
CA PRO A 365 22.79 10.54 -18.11
C PRO A 365 22.29 11.74 -18.92
N ASN A 366 23.13 12.24 -19.83
CA ASN A 366 22.79 13.36 -20.68
C ASN A 366 21.61 13.03 -21.60
N GLY A 367 20.81 14.02 -21.94
CA GLY A 367 19.62 13.86 -22.78
C GLY A 367 19.02 15.19 -23.21
N PHE A 368 17.97 15.12 -24.02
CA PHE A 368 17.15 16.25 -24.41
C PHE A 368 15.67 15.83 -24.46
N SER A 369 14.77 16.80 -24.35
CA SER A 369 13.33 16.56 -24.41
C SER A 369 12.69 17.24 -25.62
N ILE A 370 11.72 16.54 -26.22
CA ILE A 370 10.85 17.04 -27.28
C ILE A 370 9.56 17.56 -26.63
N PRO A 371 9.19 18.85 -26.80
CA PRO A 371 8.04 19.45 -26.12
C PRO A 371 6.70 18.98 -26.69
N PHE A 372 5.62 19.20 -25.93
CA PHE A 372 4.25 18.84 -26.29
C PHE A 372 3.77 19.39 -27.65
N TYR A 373 4.26 20.56 -28.07
CA TYR A 373 3.94 21.15 -29.37
C TYR A 373 4.10 20.17 -30.53
N TRP A 374 5.16 19.36 -30.53
CA TRP A 374 5.44 18.44 -31.64
C TRP A 374 4.52 17.22 -31.66
N TYR A 375 4.06 16.77 -30.49
CA TYR A 375 3.02 15.75 -30.42
C TYR A 375 1.69 16.29 -30.95
N ASP A 376 1.28 17.47 -30.48
CA ASP A 376 0.04 18.12 -30.94
C ASP A 376 0.04 18.36 -32.46
N LYS A 377 1.13 18.94 -32.99
CA LYS A 377 1.31 19.13 -34.42
C LYS A 377 1.27 17.81 -35.19
N PHE A 378 1.94 16.76 -34.70
CA PHE A 378 1.92 15.45 -35.33
C PHE A 378 0.49 14.87 -35.41
N MET A 379 -0.28 14.97 -34.33
CA MET A 379 -1.67 14.49 -34.30
C MET A 379 -2.53 15.25 -35.32
N LYS A 380 -2.39 16.58 -35.41
CA LYS A 380 -3.14 17.44 -36.35
C LYS A 380 -2.75 17.23 -37.81
N ASP A 381 -1.46 17.22 -38.13
CA ASP A 381 -0.96 17.03 -39.49
C ASP A 381 -1.38 15.68 -40.09
N ASN A 382 -1.57 14.67 -39.23
CA ASN A 382 -2.02 13.34 -39.62
C ASN A 382 -3.53 13.12 -39.48
N GLY A 383 -4.29 14.15 -39.08
CA GLY A 383 -5.75 14.08 -38.89
C GLY A 383 -6.20 13.12 -37.79
N LEU A 384 -5.30 12.80 -36.85
CA LEU A 384 -5.54 11.85 -35.75
C LEU A 384 -6.30 12.50 -34.60
N ASP A 385 -6.17 13.81 -34.43
CA ASP A 385 -6.97 14.63 -33.52
C ASP A 385 -8.48 14.49 -33.81
N LYS A 386 -8.86 14.60 -35.10
CA LYS A 386 -10.25 14.44 -35.55
C LYS A 386 -10.75 13.02 -35.38
N LEU A 387 -9.87 12.02 -35.57
CA LEU A 387 -10.20 10.62 -35.33
C LEU A 387 -10.48 10.37 -33.84
N VAL A 388 -9.63 10.90 -32.96
CA VAL A 388 -9.81 10.82 -31.50
C VAL A 388 -11.11 11.48 -31.07
N ALA A 389 -11.43 12.68 -31.55
CA ALA A 389 -12.69 13.36 -31.24
C ALA A 389 -13.90 12.50 -31.62
N LYS A 390 -13.92 11.94 -32.84
CA LYS A 390 -14.97 11.02 -33.28
C LYS A 390 -15.07 9.76 -32.45
N MET A 391 -13.94 9.21 -31.98
CA MET A 391 -13.93 8.03 -31.12
C MET A 391 -14.56 8.36 -29.77
N ILE A 392 -14.22 9.51 -29.17
CA ILE A 392 -14.73 9.89 -27.84
C ILE A 392 -16.23 10.24 -27.89
N ASP A 393 -16.75 10.71 -29.03
CA ASP A 393 -18.19 10.96 -29.24
C ASP A 393 -18.99 9.70 -29.63
N ASP A 394 -18.32 8.58 -29.90
CA ASP A 394 -18.96 7.34 -30.35
C ASP A 394 -19.49 6.52 -29.16
N TYR A 395 -20.81 6.27 -29.16
CA TYR A 395 -21.51 5.56 -28.07
C TYR A 395 -20.87 4.21 -27.76
N ASP A 396 -20.56 3.42 -28.79
CA ASP A 396 -19.96 2.10 -28.63
C ASP A 396 -18.54 2.20 -28.05
N PHE A 397 -17.71 3.13 -28.51
CA PHE A 397 -16.40 3.37 -27.91
C PHE A 397 -16.48 3.81 -26.44
N VAL A 398 -17.42 4.70 -26.11
CA VAL A 398 -17.62 5.22 -24.76
C VAL A 398 -18.13 4.16 -23.80
N HIS A 399 -19.00 3.26 -24.24
CA HIS A 399 -19.65 2.30 -23.34
C HIS A 399 -19.17 0.85 -23.48
N ASN A 400 -18.42 0.50 -24.54
CA ASN A 400 -17.93 -0.85 -24.78
C ASN A 400 -16.38 -0.93 -24.70
N PRO A 401 -15.81 -1.48 -23.61
CA PRO A 401 -14.36 -1.63 -23.44
C PRO A 401 -13.66 -2.48 -24.51
N LYS A 402 -14.34 -3.47 -25.11
CA LYS A 402 -13.77 -4.32 -26.16
C LYS A 402 -13.59 -3.53 -27.46
N ILE A 403 -14.63 -2.79 -27.87
CA ILE A 403 -14.57 -1.88 -29.02
C ILE A 403 -13.51 -0.81 -28.75
N ARG A 404 -13.50 -0.23 -27.56
CA ARG A 404 -12.50 0.76 -27.15
C ARG A 404 -11.07 0.23 -27.26
N LYS A 405 -10.79 -0.96 -26.72
CA LYS A 405 -9.47 -1.62 -26.81
C LYS A 405 -9.03 -1.83 -28.26
N GLN A 406 -9.94 -2.30 -29.11
CA GLN A 406 -9.67 -2.46 -30.54
C GLN A 406 -9.37 -1.12 -31.23
N ARG A 407 -10.25 -0.12 -31.06
CA ARG A 407 -10.11 1.20 -31.68
C ARG A 407 -8.85 1.93 -31.22
N LEU A 408 -8.48 1.80 -29.94
CA LEU A 408 -7.21 2.33 -29.42
C LEU A 408 -6.00 1.63 -30.04
N ALA A 409 -6.06 0.31 -30.28
CA ALA A 409 -5.00 -0.41 -31.00
C ALA A 409 -4.88 0.05 -32.47
N GLU A 410 -6.00 0.30 -33.15
CA GLU A 410 -6.06 0.87 -34.50
C GLU A 410 -5.45 2.29 -34.52
N LEU A 411 -5.81 3.15 -33.56
CA LEU A 411 -5.25 4.50 -33.40
C LEU A 411 -3.73 4.46 -33.21
N ARG A 412 -3.24 3.58 -32.33
CA ARG A 412 -1.79 3.38 -32.10
C ARG A 412 -1.05 2.97 -33.37
N THR A 413 -1.66 2.10 -34.17
CA THR A 413 -1.11 1.68 -35.47
C THR A 413 -1.02 2.86 -36.43
N LYS A 414 -2.07 3.69 -36.49
CA LYS A 414 -2.08 4.92 -37.30
C LYS A 414 -1.02 5.93 -36.84
N ILE A 415 -0.82 6.11 -35.52
CA ILE A 415 0.26 6.95 -34.98
C ILE A 415 1.63 6.43 -35.43
N GLN A 416 1.86 5.12 -35.41
CA GLN A 416 3.13 4.54 -35.85
C GLN A 416 3.40 4.72 -37.35
N GLN A 417 2.35 4.73 -38.16
CA GLN A 417 2.42 4.94 -39.61
C GLN A 417 2.38 6.41 -40.03
N GLY A 418 2.08 7.32 -39.11
CA GLY A 418 1.93 8.74 -39.39
C GLY A 418 3.20 9.39 -39.94
N LYS A 419 3.00 10.38 -40.80
CA LYS A 419 4.06 11.19 -41.40
C LYS A 419 4.73 12.04 -40.33
N PHE A 420 6.03 11.86 -40.16
CA PHE A 420 6.83 12.61 -39.21
C PHE A 420 7.36 13.91 -39.84
N ASP A 421 7.37 15.01 -39.09
CA ASP A 421 7.82 16.31 -39.57
C ASP A 421 9.33 16.29 -39.91
N ALA A 422 9.68 16.76 -41.11
CA ALA A 422 11.05 16.70 -41.62
C ALA A 422 12.03 17.62 -40.85
N ASN A 423 11.55 18.77 -40.39
CA ASN A 423 12.37 19.71 -39.62
C ASN A 423 12.63 19.15 -38.22
N LEU A 424 11.60 18.60 -37.57
CA LEU A 424 11.76 17.91 -36.29
C LEU A 424 12.71 16.72 -36.40
N LYS A 425 12.55 15.89 -37.44
CA LYS A 425 13.46 14.75 -37.69
C LYS A 425 14.92 15.23 -37.77
N THR A 426 15.16 16.27 -38.55
CA THR A 426 16.50 16.85 -38.73
C THR A 426 17.07 17.32 -37.39
N GLU A 427 16.28 18.05 -36.60
CA GLU A 427 16.71 18.59 -35.32
C GLU A 427 16.98 17.50 -34.27
N VAL A 428 16.11 16.50 -34.16
CA VAL A 428 16.30 15.33 -33.27
C VAL A 428 17.60 14.61 -33.60
N LEU A 429 17.85 14.31 -34.88
CA LEU A 429 19.07 13.62 -35.31
C LEU A 429 20.31 14.49 -35.12
N ARG A 430 20.20 15.81 -35.31
CA ARG A 430 21.28 16.75 -35.04
C ARG A 430 21.66 16.74 -33.57
N LEU A 431 20.70 16.84 -32.66
CA LEU A 431 20.95 16.81 -31.21
C LEU A 431 21.51 15.45 -30.76
N TRP A 432 20.94 14.35 -31.26
CA TRP A 432 21.46 13.01 -30.94
C TRP A 432 22.91 12.82 -31.38
N ARG A 433 23.27 13.21 -32.62
CA ARG A 433 24.65 13.09 -33.13
C ARG A 433 25.63 14.05 -32.45
N SER A 434 25.25 15.33 -32.30
CA SER A 434 26.18 16.37 -31.84
C SER A 434 26.27 16.50 -30.32
N ARG A 435 25.15 16.34 -29.60
CA ARG A 435 25.07 16.54 -28.14
C ARG A 435 25.16 15.23 -27.37
N LEU A 436 24.59 14.16 -27.91
CA LEU A 436 24.65 12.81 -27.32
C LEU A 436 25.69 11.90 -28.02
N LYS A 437 26.49 12.45 -28.94
CA LYS A 437 27.60 11.77 -29.65
C LYS A 437 27.19 10.51 -30.42
N GLY A 438 25.91 10.38 -30.79
CA GLY A 438 25.38 9.18 -31.44
C GLY A 438 25.42 7.92 -30.57
N LEU A 439 25.57 8.07 -29.25
CA LEU A 439 25.54 6.94 -28.31
C LEU A 439 24.15 6.27 -28.29
N PRO A 440 24.06 4.99 -27.87
CA PRO A 440 22.78 4.35 -27.66
C PRO A 440 21.89 5.13 -26.68
N VAL A 441 20.61 5.28 -27.00
CA VAL A 441 19.67 6.08 -26.18
C VAL A 441 18.44 5.28 -25.74
N PHE A 442 17.88 5.69 -24.61
CA PHE A 442 16.51 5.43 -24.19
C PHE A 442 15.59 6.55 -24.70
N VAL A 443 14.39 6.18 -25.12
CA VAL A 443 13.31 7.10 -25.50
C VAL A 443 12.15 6.88 -24.54
N ARG A 444 11.84 7.89 -23.72
CA ARG A 444 10.99 7.74 -22.53
C ARG A 444 9.81 8.69 -22.59
N SER A 445 8.66 8.22 -22.10
CA SER A 445 7.46 9.02 -21.95
C SER A 445 7.64 10.13 -20.91
N SER A 446 7.03 11.28 -21.14
CA SER A 446 6.90 12.37 -20.17
C SER A 446 5.60 13.11 -20.45
N SER A 447 4.47 12.60 -19.95
CA SER A 447 3.14 13.21 -20.19
C SER A 447 2.83 14.32 -19.19
N ASN A 448 1.97 15.28 -19.59
CA ASN A 448 1.38 16.29 -18.69
C ASN A 448 0.39 15.70 -17.68
N ALA A 449 -0.02 14.44 -17.85
CA ALA A 449 -0.90 13.76 -16.92
C ALA A 449 -0.14 12.95 -15.83
N GLU A 450 1.17 12.70 -15.92
CA GLU A 450 1.85 11.70 -15.06
C GLU A 450 1.77 11.98 -13.54
N ASP A 451 1.70 13.25 -13.12
CA ASP A 451 1.79 13.69 -11.72
C ASP A 451 0.58 14.57 -11.28
N LEU A 452 -0.61 14.32 -11.83
CA LEU A 452 -1.82 14.99 -11.36
C LEU A 452 -2.15 14.58 -9.91
N PRO A 453 -2.73 15.48 -9.08
CA PRO A 453 -3.17 15.11 -7.74
C PRO A 453 -4.08 13.87 -7.76
N ASN A 454 -3.71 12.85 -6.98
CA ASN A 454 -4.39 11.55 -6.90
C ASN A 454 -4.39 10.70 -8.19
N PHE A 455 -3.54 11.01 -9.19
CA PHE A 455 -3.33 10.17 -10.38
C PHE A 455 -1.83 9.97 -10.63
N SER A 456 -1.41 8.70 -10.74
CA SER A 456 -0.02 8.35 -11.10
C SER A 456 0.01 7.66 -12.45
N GLY A 457 0.79 8.21 -13.38
CA GLY A 457 1.04 7.59 -14.69
C GLY A 457 2.07 6.45 -14.69
N ALA A 458 2.54 6.02 -13.51
CA ALA A 458 3.62 5.04 -13.39
C ALA A 458 3.25 3.71 -14.07
N GLY A 459 4.08 3.28 -15.03
CA GLY A 459 3.91 2.02 -15.74
C GLY A 459 2.83 2.00 -16.84
N LEU A 460 2.10 3.10 -17.04
CA LEU A 460 1.05 3.17 -18.07
C LEU A 460 1.59 3.39 -19.49
N TYR A 461 2.69 4.13 -19.57
CA TYR A 461 3.30 4.55 -20.84
C TYR A 461 4.54 3.72 -21.17
N SER A 462 4.83 3.60 -22.46
CA SER A 462 5.92 2.77 -22.95
C SER A 462 7.22 3.55 -23.03
N SER A 463 8.35 2.84 -22.94
CA SER A 463 9.68 3.39 -23.20
C SER A 463 10.44 2.46 -24.14
N ALA A 464 11.18 3.03 -25.10
CA ALA A 464 12.05 2.28 -25.99
C ALA A 464 13.48 2.31 -25.45
N LYS A 465 14.19 1.18 -25.54
CA LYS A 465 15.50 0.98 -24.94
C LYS A 465 16.56 0.72 -26.01
N ASN A 466 17.80 1.15 -25.75
CA ASN A 466 18.97 0.78 -26.54
C ASN A 466 18.84 1.10 -28.05
N ILE A 467 18.33 2.29 -28.38
CA ILE A 467 18.18 2.73 -29.77
C ILE A 467 19.54 3.21 -30.30
N ARG A 468 19.96 2.66 -31.44
CA ARG A 468 21.30 2.87 -32.03
C ARG A 468 21.29 3.46 -33.44
N GLU A 469 20.12 3.46 -34.09
CA GLU A 469 19.96 3.83 -35.50
C GLU A 469 19.03 5.04 -35.63
N ALA A 470 19.29 5.88 -36.64
CA ALA A 470 18.55 7.14 -36.84
C ALA A 470 17.07 6.89 -37.14
N GLU A 471 16.78 5.92 -37.98
CA GLU A 471 15.43 5.53 -38.37
C GLU A 471 14.67 4.97 -37.17
N LYS A 472 15.33 4.10 -36.38
CA LYS A 472 14.77 3.52 -35.16
C LYS A 472 14.50 4.56 -34.07
N LEU A 473 15.23 5.67 -34.04
CA LEU A 473 14.95 6.77 -33.11
C LEU A 473 13.62 7.46 -33.42
N ILE A 474 13.30 7.66 -34.69
CA ILE A 474 12.02 8.25 -35.10
C ILE A 474 10.87 7.28 -34.82
N ASP A 475 11.06 5.99 -35.10
CA ASP A 475 10.07 4.97 -34.76
C ASP A 475 9.86 4.85 -33.24
N ALA A 476 10.92 4.99 -32.44
CA ALA A 476 10.84 4.98 -30.99
C ALA A 476 10.07 6.20 -30.45
N ILE A 477 10.21 7.38 -31.06
CA ILE A 477 9.44 8.58 -30.68
C ILE A 477 7.94 8.35 -30.96
N LYS A 478 7.58 7.88 -32.16
CA LYS A 478 6.18 7.54 -32.50
C LYS A 478 5.62 6.44 -31.59
N TYR A 479 6.44 5.45 -31.22
CA TYR A 479 6.07 4.41 -30.25
C TYR A 479 5.72 4.98 -28.88
N VAL A 480 6.51 5.92 -28.36
CA VAL A 480 6.22 6.61 -27.09
C VAL A 480 4.96 7.47 -27.20
N TRP A 481 4.78 8.21 -28.29
CA TRP A 481 3.55 8.96 -28.55
C TRP A 481 2.31 8.06 -28.62
N ALA A 482 2.40 6.93 -29.33
CA ALA A 482 1.32 5.94 -29.39
C ALA A 482 0.98 5.37 -28.00
N SER A 483 1.96 5.28 -27.10
CA SER A 483 1.72 4.74 -25.77
C SER A 483 0.78 5.58 -24.89
N LEU A 484 0.58 6.87 -25.22
CA LEU A 484 -0.46 7.69 -24.57
C LEU A 484 -1.85 7.06 -24.73
N TRP A 485 -2.06 6.33 -25.82
CA TRP A 485 -3.30 5.65 -26.20
C TRP A 485 -3.27 4.15 -25.92
N ASN A 486 -2.34 3.66 -25.10
CA ASN A 486 -2.45 2.30 -24.54
C ASN A 486 -3.82 2.16 -23.85
N PHE A 487 -4.43 0.98 -23.94
CA PHE A 487 -5.75 0.74 -23.35
C PHE A 487 -5.75 1.07 -21.85
N GLU A 488 -4.77 0.55 -21.12
CA GLU A 488 -4.64 0.76 -19.68
C GLU A 488 -4.41 2.24 -19.32
N ALA A 489 -3.70 2.99 -20.17
CA ALA A 489 -3.44 4.41 -19.97
C ALA A 489 -4.70 5.25 -20.20
N TYR A 490 -5.47 4.96 -21.26
CA TYR A 490 -6.76 5.59 -21.53
C TYR A 490 -7.75 5.31 -20.39
N GLU A 491 -7.90 4.04 -20.00
CA GLU A 491 -8.79 3.64 -18.91
C GLU A 491 -8.44 4.31 -17.58
N ALA A 492 -7.14 4.45 -17.29
CA ALA A 492 -6.70 5.12 -16.07
C ALA A 492 -7.06 6.61 -16.07
N ARG A 493 -6.88 7.31 -17.19
CA ARG A 493 -7.28 8.71 -17.32
C ARG A 493 -8.78 8.90 -17.23
N LEU A 494 -9.55 8.08 -17.95
CA LEU A 494 -11.02 8.11 -17.93
C LEU A 494 -11.56 8.01 -16.50
N ARG A 495 -11.02 7.09 -15.69
CA ARG A 495 -11.44 6.91 -14.28
C ARG A 495 -11.06 8.04 -13.34
N ASN A 496 -10.01 8.79 -13.67
CA ASN A 496 -9.56 9.93 -12.88
C ASN A 496 -10.12 11.24 -13.44
N TYR A 497 -11.14 11.14 -14.30
CA TYR A 497 -11.81 12.25 -14.96
C TYR A 497 -10.83 13.15 -15.71
N VAL A 498 -9.69 12.61 -16.15
CA VAL A 498 -8.71 13.36 -16.91
C VAL A 498 -9.21 13.51 -18.35
N SER A 499 -9.23 14.74 -18.84
CA SER A 499 -9.60 15.03 -20.22
C SER A 499 -8.81 14.18 -21.20
N GLN A 500 -9.51 13.55 -22.15
CA GLN A 500 -8.86 12.76 -23.20
C GLN A 500 -8.39 13.63 -24.37
N THR A 501 -8.86 14.86 -24.48
CA THR A 501 -8.47 15.82 -25.53
C THR A 501 -7.32 16.72 -25.10
N ASP A 502 -7.06 16.85 -23.79
CA ASP A 502 -6.05 17.75 -23.23
C ASP A 502 -4.81 17.01 -22.68
N VAL A 503 -4.55 15.82 -23.21
CA VAL A 503 -3.39 15.00 -22.85
C VAL A 503 -2.34 15.00 -23.95
N TYR A 504 -1.10 15.26 -23.53
CA TYR A 504 0.03 15.43 -24.43
C TYR A 504 1.21 14.59 -23.95
N MET A 505 2.05 14.17 -24.90
CA MET A 505 3.23 13.35 -24.64
C MET A 505 4.49 14.05 -25.13
N ALA A 506 5.28 14.55 -24.18
CA ALA A 506 6.66 14.94 -24.46
C ALA A 506 7.53 13.68 -24.43
N VAL A 507 8.70 13.77 -25.06
CA VAL A 507 9.59 12.63 -25.22
C VAL A 507 10.99 12.97 -24.75
N LEU A 508 11.45 12.27 -23.73
CA LEU A 508 12.82 12.38 -23.22
C LEU A 508 13.72 11.38 -23.95
N VAL A 509 14.72 11.87 -24.67
CA VAL A 509 15.78 11.08 -25.30
C VAL A 509 17.03 11.20 -24.46
N GLN A 510 17.51 10.09 -23.91
CA GLN A 510 18.57 10.08 -22.90
C GLN A 510 19.60 8.98 -23.20
N VAL A 511 20.88 9.25 -23.01
CA VAL A 511 21.95 8.25 -23.16
C VAL A 511 21.71 7.08 -22.21
N GLY A 512 21.91 5.87 -22.73
CA GLY A 512 21.67 4.63 -21.99
C GLY A 512 22.85 4.00 -21.29
#